data_AF-A0A947C7J8-F1
#
_entry.id   AF-A0A947C7J8-F1
#
_cell.length_a   1.000
_cell.length_b   1.000
_cell.length_c   1.000
_cell.angle_alpha   90.00
_cell.angle_beta   90.00
_cell.angle_gamma   90.00
#
_symmetry.space_group_name_H-M   'P 1'
#
loop_
_entity.id
_entity.type
_entity.pdbx_description
1 polymer ?
#
loop_
_entity_poly.entity_id
_entity_poly.type
_entity_poly.pdbx_seq_one_letter_code
_entity_poly.pdbx_strand_id
1 'polypeptide(L)'
;EGKLLLIGRRHLRSNNSWMHNSQRLMKGKSRCTVMIHPDDAERLGVKSGDDVTLSSRVGEVTAPAEITGDMMQGVVSLPHGFGHGREGVQLGVATNHPGVSVNDLTDDQLIDVLSGNAAFSGVPVTLKAAEQVAAAE
;
A
#
# COMPACT_ATOMS: atom_id res chain seq x y z
N GLU A 1 -2.43 17.53 2.01
CA GLU A 1 -2.95 16.27 2.58
C GLU A 1 -4.34 16.00 2.00
N GLY A 2 -4.53 14.85 1.34
CA GLY A 2 -5.81 14.49 0.71
C GLY A 2 -6.52 13.40 1.48
N LYS A 3 -7.80 13.57 1.80
CA LYS A 3 -8.65 12.50 2.36
C LYS A 3 -9.10 11.59 1.21
N LEU A 4 -8.83 10.30 1.34
CA LEU A 4 -9.09 9.27 0.33
C LEU A 4 -9.62 7.99 0.99
N LEU A 5 -10.13 7.08 0.19
CA LEU A 5 -10.51 5.73 0.63
C LEU A 5 -9.50 4.71 0.12
N LEU A 6 -9.02 3.84 1.00
CA LEU A 6 -8.10 2.77 0.66
C LEU A 6 -8.85 1.48 0.35
N ILE A 7 -8.49 0.86 -0.77
CA ILE A 7 -8.90 -0.50 -1.13
C ILE A 7 -7.68 -1.42 -1.27
N GLY A 8 -7.83 -2.68 -0.86
CA GLY A 8 -6.82 -3.70 -1.13
C GLY A 8 -6.85 -4.16 -2.58
N ARG A 9 -5.70 -4.53 -3.15
CA ARG A 9 -5.64 -5.27 -4.43
C ARG A 9 -4.87 -6.58 -4.32
N ARG A 10 -5.20 -7.52 -5.20
CA ARG A 10 -4.44 -8.76 -5.41
C ARG A 10 -3.67 -8.68 -6.72
N HIS A 11 -2.64 -9.50 -6.84
CA HIS A 11 -1.83 -9.58 -8.05
C HIS A 11 -1.71 -11.05 -8.49
N LEU A 12 -1.73 -11.33 -9.80
CA LEU A 12 -1.70 -12.70 -10.36
C LEU A 12 -0.49 -13.54 -9.93
N ARG A 13 0.58 -12.89 -9.48
CA ARG A 13 1.81 -13.53 -8.98
C ARG A 13 1.87 -13.66 -7.46
N SER A 14 0.78 -13.36 -6.77
CA SER A 14 0.68 -13.37 -5.33
C SER A 14 -0.51 -14.21 -4.88
N ASN A 15 -0.35 -14.89 -3.74
CA ASN A 15 -1.44 -15.47 -2.98
C ASN A 15 -1.15 -15.16 -1.53
N ASN A 16 -1.86 -14.17 -1.01
CA ASN A 16 -1.60 -13.58 0.30
C ASN A 16 -0.10 -13.25 0.46
N SER A 17 0.53 -13.64 1.56
CA SER A 17 1.97 -13.43 1.80
C SER A 17 2.86 -14.56 1.29
N TRP A 18 2.30 -15.73 0.95
CA TRP A 18 3.06 -16.98 0.80
C TRP A 18 3.94 -17.04 -0.47
N MET A 19 3.48 -16.43 -1.56
CA MET A 19 4.16 -16.52 -2.86
C MET A 19 5.34 -15.55 -2.99
N HIS A 20 5.52 -14.64 -2.04
CA HIS A 20 6.56 -13.61 -2.10
C HIS A 20 7.98 -14.16 -1.83
N ASN A 21 8.14 -15.41 -1.39
CA ASN A 21 9.46 -16.04 -1.25
C ASN A 21 9.95 -16.74 -2.53
N SER A 22 9.21 -16.65 -3.65
CA SER A 22 9.61 -17.25 -4.93
C SER A 22 10.28 -16.22 -5.83
N GLN A 23 11.55 -16.44 -6.18
CA GLN A 23 12.30 -15.55 -7.08
C GLN A 23 11.58 -15.35 -8.44
N ARG A 24 11.01 -16.43 -8.99
CA ARG A 24 10.32 -16.38 -10.29
C ARG A 24 9.08 -15.49 -10.26
N LEU A 25 8.38 -15.45 -9.12
CA LEU A 25 7.20 -14.63 -8.93
C LEU A 25 7.55 -13.20 -8.53
N MET A 26 8.67 -13.02 -7.81
CA MET A 26 9.09 -11.72 -7.30
C MET A 26 9.91 -10.85 -8.25
N LYS A 27 10.57 -11.43 -9.26
CA LYS A 27 11.36 -10.67 -10.24
C LYS A 27 10.57 -9.56 -10.95
N GLY A 28 11.29 -8.54 -11.42
CA GLY A 28 10.75 -7.39 -12.16
C GLY A 28 10.45 -6.19 -11.26
N LYS A 29 9.64 -5.25 -11.76
CA LYS A 29 9.24 -4.04 -11.01
C LYS A 29 8.58 -4.41 -9.68
N SER A 30 8.83 -3.59 -8.65
CA SER A 30 8.10 -3.68 -7.39
C SER A 30 6.60 -3.59 -7.65
N ARG A 31 5.83 -4.40 -6.93
CA ARG A 31 4.36 -4.38 -6.97
C ARG A 31 3.76 -3.72 -5.75
N CYS A 32 4.57 -3.46 -4.72
CA CYS A 32 4.15 -2.77 -3.50
C CYS A 32 4.22 -1.26 -3.74
N THR A 33 3.16 -0.76 -4.37
CA THR A 33 2.99 0.64 -4.80
C THR A 33 1.59 1.13 -4.41
N VAL A 34 1.45 2.44 -4.22
CA VAL A 34 0.14 3.08 -4.02
C VAL A 34 -0.39 3.49 -5.39
N MET A 35 -1.47 2.84 -5.85
CA MET A 35 -2.13 3.26 -7.08
C MET A 35 -3.02 4.48 -6.82
N ILE A 36 -2.86 5.53 -7.63
CA ILE A 36 -3.52 6.83 -7.46
C ILE A 36 -4.11 7.28 -8.81
N HIS A 37 -5.32 7.83 -8.80
CA HIS A 37 -5.93 8.47 -9.97
C HIS A 37 -5.08 9.69 -10.42
N PRO A 38 -4.89 9.94 -11.74
CA PRO A 38 -4.16 11.10 -12.26
C PRO A 38 -4.57 12.45 -11.64
N ASP A 39 -5.86 12.79 -11.65
CA ASP A 39 -6.38 14.04 -11.07
C ASP A 39 -6.11 14.19 -9.56
N ASP A 40 -6.15 13.10 -8.79
CA ASP A 40 -5.78 13.16 -7.37
C ASP A 40 -4.28 13.36 -7.19
N ALA A 41 -3.47 12.71 -8.02
CA ALA A 41 -2.03 12.88 -8.02
C ALA A 41 -1.64 14.32 -8.39
N GLU A 42 -2.26 14.90 -9.41
CA GLU A 42 -2.08 16.31 -9.82
C GLU A 42 -2.49 17.26 -8.69
N ARG A 43 -3.68 17.07 -8.11
CA ARG A 43 -4.20 17.86 -6.99
C ARG A 43 -3.28 17.81 -5.76
N LEU A 44 -2.60 16.69 -5.54
CA LEU A 44 -1.70 16.46 -4.41
C LEU A 44 -0.22 16.73 -4.74
N GLY A 45 0.10 17.08 -5.98
CA GLY A 45 1.47 17.33 -6.43
C GLY A 45 2.37 16.10 -6.43
N VAL A 46 1.80 14.90 -6.57
CA VAL A 46 2.50 13.61 -6.55
C VAL A 46 2.78 13.15 -7.98
N LYS A 47 3.99 12.66 -8.24
CA LYS A 47 4.38 12.02 -9.50
C LYS A 47 4.56 10.52 -9.30
N SER A 48 4.46 9.75 -10.38
CA SER A 48 4.71 8.32 -10.30
C SER A 48 6.18 8.06 -9.94
N GLY A 49 6.40 7.18 -8.96
CA GLY A 49 7.71 6.90 -8.39
C GLY A 49 8.03 7.70 -7.14
N ASP A 50 7.30 8.79 -6.84
CA ASP A 50 7.47 9.52 -5.59
C ASP A 50 7.03 8.63 -4.42
N ASP A 51 7.76 8.68 -3.32
CA ASP A 51 7.30 8.07 -2.08
C ASP A 51 6.12 8.86 -1.52
N VAL A 52 5.05 8.15 -1.18
CA VAL A 52 3.85 8.73 -0.56
C VAL A 52 3.56 8.01 0.75
N THR A 53 3.18 8.79 1.76
CA THR A 53 2.74 8.27 3.05
C THR A 53 1.22 8.21 3.07
N LEU A 54 0.71 7.02 3.33
CA LEU A 54 -0.68 6.79 3.68
C LEU A 54 -0.78 6.70 5.20
N SER A 55 -1.68 7.48 5.79
CA SER A 55 -1.96 7.43 7.22
C SER A 55 -3.43 7.09 7.44
N SER A 56 -3.68 6.14 8.33
CA SER A 56 -5.00 5.80 8.85
C SER A 56 -5.09 6.23 10.31
N ARG A 57 -6.19 5.90 10.98
CA ARG A 57 -6.32 6.12 12.42
C ARG A 57 -5.40 5.24 13.28
N VAL A 58 -4.88 4.14 12.74
CA VAL A 58 -4.11 3.13 13.50
C VAL A 58 -2.64 3.02 13.12
N GLY A 59 -2.22 3.72 12.07
CA GLY A 59 -0.84 3.64 11.61
C GLY A 59 -0.61 4.35 10.29
N GLU A 60 0.64 4.30 9.85
CA GLU A 60 1.11 4.90 8.61
C GLU A 60 2.05 3.96 7.86
N VAL A 61 2.06 4.07 6.53
CA VAL A 61 2.99 3.34 5.67
C VAL A 61 3.44 4.24 4.53
N THR A 62 4.68 4.08 4.10
CA THR A 62 5.25 4.81 2.95
C THR A 62 5.57 3.83 1.83
N ALA A 63 5.09 4.12 0.62
CA ALA A 63 5.38 3.33 -0.58
C ALA A 63 5.38 4.20 -1.84
N PRO A 64 6.03 3.76 -2.93
CA PRO A 64 6.08 4.53 -4.17
C PRO A 64 4.71 4.67 -4.84
N ALA A 65 4.44 5.84 -5.40
CA ALA A 65 3.23 6.15 -6.14
C ALA A 65 3.22 5.51 -7.54
N GLU A 66 2.10 4.93 -7.91
CA GLU A 66 1.79 4.42 -9.25
C GLU A 66 0.57 5.16 -9.78
N ILE A 67 0.79 6.10 -10.70
CA ILE A 67 -0.32 6.86 -11.27
C ILE A 67 -0.97 6.04 -12.38
N THR A 68 -2.27 5.77 -12.25
CA THR A 68 -3.03 4.98 -13.22
C THR A 68 -4.49 5.41 -13.31
N GLY A 69 -5.05 5.41 -14.52
CA GLY A 69 -6.47 5.67 -14.77
C GLY A 69 -7.40 4.51 -14.38
N ASP A 70 -6.85 3.38 -13.91
CA ASP A 70 -7.64 2.24 -13.41
C ASP A 70 -8.29 2.52 -12.05
N MET A 71 -7.84 3.56 -11.35
CA MET A 71 -8.40 3.99 -10.07
C MET A 71 -9.56 4.97 -10.27
N MET A 72 -10.52 4.98 -9.34
CA MET A 72 -11.53 6.03 -9.25
C MET A 72 -10.98 7.23 -8.46
N GLN A 73 -11.37 8.46 -8.82
CA GLN A 73 -11.05 9.64 -8.02
C GLN A 73 -11.54 9.48 -6.57
N GLY A 74 -10.73 9.93 -5.61
CA GLY A 74 -11.00 9.78 -4.18
C GLY A 74 -10.60 8.42 -3.60
N VAL A 75 -10.11 7.48 -4.43
CA VAL A 75 -9.75 6.11 -4.02
C VAL A 75 -8.29 5.81 -4.35
N VAL A 76 -7.60 5.16 -3.42
CA VAL A 76 -6.23 4.65 -3.59
C VAL A 76 -6.17 3.16 -3.33
N SER A 77 -5.20 2.49 -3.93
CA SER A 77 -5.01 1.05 -3.71
C SER A 77 -3.60 0.70 -3.25
N LEU A 78 -3.52 -0.21 -2.27
CA LEU A 78 -2.28 -0.84 -1.81
C LEU A 78 -2.43 -2.38 -1.90
N PRO A 79 -1.41 -3.14 -2.33
CA PRO A 79 -1.56 -4.57 -2.48
C PRO A 79 -1.53 -5.29 -1.14
N HIS A 80 -2.30 -6.36 -1.04
CA HIS A 80 -2.29 -7.24 0.12
C HIS A 80 -1.04 -8.15 0.15
N GLY A 81 -0.61 -8.54 1.35
CA GLY A 81 0.35 -9.65 1.56
C GLY A 81 1.83 -9.27 1.64
N PHE A 82 2.14 -7.97 1.66
CA PHE A 82 3.48 -7.43 1.93
C PHE A 82 3.70 -7.16 3.43
N GLY A 83 4.86 -6.63 3.80
CA GLY A 83 5.28 -6.43 5.19
C GLY A 83 6.28 -7.49 5.68
N HIS A 84 7.13 -8.00 4.79
CA HIS A 84 8.09 -9.08 5.12
C HIS A 84 9.34 -8.58 5.85
N GLY A 85 9.48 -7.29 6.08
CA GLY A 85 10.62 -6.70 6.81
C GLY A 85 10.57 -6.88 8.32
N ARG A 86 9.58 -7.62 8.85
CA ARG A 86 9.41 -7.84 10.29
C ARG A 86 10.49 -8.76 10.85
N GLU A 87 10.85 -8.53 12.11
CA GLU A 87 11.77 -9.39 12.85
C GLU A 87 11.27 -10.84 12.87
N GLY A 88 12.20 -11.78 12.69
CA GLY A 88 11.91 -13.22 12.72
C GLY A 88 11.37 -13.81 11.40
N VAL A 89 11.12 -13.01 10.36
CA VAL A 89 10.72 -13.54 9.04
C VAL A 89 11.91 -14.26 8.37
N GLN A 90 11.76 -15.56 8.13
CA GLN A 90 12.80 -16.42 7.52
C GLN A 90 12.57 -16.70 6.02
N LEU A 91 12.01 -15.71 5.30
CA LEU A 91 11.69 -15.82 3.87
C LEU A 91 12.65 -14.95 3.06
N GLY A 92 13.86 -15.46 2.78
CA GLY A 92 14.97 -14.65 2.26
C GLY A 92 14.69 -13.87 0.97
N VAL A 93 13.86 -14.36 0.05
CA VAL A 93 13.47 -13.59 -1.15
C VAL A 93 12.44 -12.53 -0.79
N ALA A 94 11.51 -12.84 0.11
CA ALA A 94 10.46 -11.91 0.53
C ALA A 94 11.04 -10.75 1.34
N THR A 95 12.02 -11.01 2.23
CA THR A 95 12.70 -9.98 3.03
C THR A 95 13.54 -9.03 2.19
N ASN A 96 14.05 -9.47 1.03
CA ASN A 96 14.71 -8.61 0.04
C ASN A 96 13.72 -7.72 -0.75
N HIS A 97 12.42 -7.99 -0.63
CA HIS A 97 11.34 -7.21 -1.24
C HIS A 97 10.22 -6.98 -0.21
N PRO A 98 10.54 -6.31 0.91
CA PRO A 98 9.71 -6.38 2.11
C PRO A 98 8.33 -5.75 1.88
N GLY A 99 8.30 -4.62 1.15
CA GLY A 99 7.11 -3.80 0.98
C GLY A 99 6.52 -3.34 2.31
N VAL A 100 5.34 -2.73 2.24
CA VAL A 100 4.55 -2.31 3.41
C VAL A 100 3.27 -3.13 3.51
N SER A 101 2.77 -3.33 4.73
CA SER A 101 1.54 -4.10 4.94
C SER A 101 0.33 -3.17 4.93
N VAL A 102 -0.67 -3.50 4.12
CA VAL A 102 -1.98 -2.85 4.21
C VAL A 102 -2.61 -3.03 5.60
N ASN A 103 -2.28 -4.12 6.30
CA ASN A 103 -2.81 -4.38 7.64
C ASN A 103 -2.25 -3.42 8.70
N ASP A 104 -1.18 -2.66 8.40
CA ASP A 104 -0.69 -1.59 9.28
C ASP A 104 -1.57 -0.33 9.20
N LEU A 105 -2.54 -0.30 8.27
CA LEU A 105 -3.52 0.77 8.12
C LEU A 105 -4.95 0.34 8.50
N THR A 106 -5.17 -0.91 8.90
CA THR A 106 -6.50 -1.47 9.16
C THR A 106 -6.59 -2.05 10.56
N ASP A 107 -7.74 -1.90 11.19
CA ASP A 107 -8.06 -2.46 12.51
C ASP A 107 -9.44 -3.11 12.53
N ASP A 108 -9.86 -3.55 13.70
CA ASP A 108 -11.05 -4.35 13.94
C ASP A 108 -12.32 -3.54 14.26
N GLN A 109 -12.25 -2.21 14.33
CA GLN A 109 -13.43 -1.41 14.73
C GLN A 109 -14.31 -0.94 13.55
N LEU A 110 -13.90 -1.15 12.29
CA LEU A 110 -14.78 -0.95 11.14
C LEU A 110 -15.41 -2.29 10.74
N ILE A 111 -16.64 -2.51 11.19
CA ILE A 111 -17.37 -3.76 10.98
C ILE A 111 -18.75 -3.52 10.37
N ASP A 112 -19.25 -4.51 9.63
CA ASP A 112 -20.67 -4.68 9.43
C ASP A 112 -21.31 -5.17 10.74
N VAL A 113 -22.11 -4.31 11.37
CA VAL A 113 -22.71 -4.56 12.68
C VAL A 113 -23.58 -5.81 12.71
N LEU A 114 -24.25 -6.15 11.60
CA LEU A 114 -25.17 -7.29 11.56
C LEU A 114 -24.42 -8.62 11.53
N SER A 115 -23.37 -8.72 10.72
CA SER A 115 -22.61 -9.97 10.53
C SER A 115 -21.38 -10.08 11.43
N GLY A 116 -20.89 -8.98 11.98
CA GLY A 116 -19.60 -8.91 12.66
C GLY A 116 -18.39 -8.96 11.71
N ASN A 117 -18.61 -8.89 10.40
CA ASN A 117 -17.53 -8.97 9.42
C ASN A 117 -16.72 -7.68 9.35
N ALA A 118 -15.39 -7.78 9.40
CA ALA A 118 -14.49 -6.65 9.26
C ALA A 118 -14.51 -6.08 7.83
N ALA A 119 -14.59 -4.76 7.71
CA ALA A 119 -14.55 -4.06 6.43
C ALA A 119 -13.11 -3.67 6.06
N PHE A 120 -12.44 -4.54 5.30
CA PHE A 120 -11.07 -4.32 4.81
C PHE A 120 -11.00 -3.54 3.48
N SER A 121 -12.09 -2.88 3.09
CA SER A 121 -12.18 -2.08 1.86
C SER A 121 -12.92 -0.78 2.17
N GLY A 122 -12.46 0.32 1.57
CA GLY A 122 -12.98 1.65 1.87
C GLY A 122 -12.46 2.21 3.19
N VAL A 123 -11.24 1.84 3.58
CA VAL A 123 -10.61 2.31 4.83
C VAL A 123 -10.23 3.78 4.67
N PRO A 124 -10.73 4.70 5.52
CA PRO A 124 -10.37 6.11 5.40
C PRO A 124 -8.88 6.35 5.66
N VAL A 125 -8.22 7.03 4.72
CA VAL A 125 -6.81 7.39 4.82
C VAL A 125 -6.56 8.84 4.42
N THR A 126 -5.45 9.39 4.87
CA THR A 126 -4.86 10.60 4.30
C THR A 126 -3.62 10.25 3.49
N LEU A 127 -3.40 10.99 2.41
CA LEU A 127 -2.20 10.87 1.57
C LEU A 127 -1.38 12.17 1.63
N LYS A 128 -0.06 11.99 1.82
CA LYS A 128 0.97 13.03 1.71
C LYS A 128 2.09 12.55 0.81
N ALA A 129 2.68 13.46 0.03
CA ALA A 129 4.01 13.21 -0.52
C ALA A 129 5.00 13.07 0.66
N ALA A 130 5.87 12.07 0.61
CA ALA A 130 6.92 11.94 1.60
C ALA A 130 7.88 13.14 1.47
N GLU A 131 8.34 13.69 2.59
CA GLU A 131 9.42 14.66 2.56
C GLU A 131 10.65 13.98 1.94
N GLN A 132 11.23 14.59 0.90
CA GLN A 132 12.52 14.16 0.40
C GLN A 132 13.53 14.39 1.51
N VAL A 133 13.98 13.32 2.16
CA VAL A 133 15.21 13.39 2.95
C VAL A 133 16.31 13.61 1.92
N ALA A 134 16.82 14.84 1.85
CA ALA A 134 18.00 15.14 1.05
C ALA A 134 19.07 14.11 1.42
N ALA A 135 19.45 13.27 0.44
CA ALA A 135 20.48 12.27 0.64
C ALA A 135 21.73 13.00 1.14
N ALA A 136 22.18 12.67 2.35
CA ALA A 136 23.48 13.09 2.83
C ALA A 136 24.53 12.49 1.89
N GLU A 137 25.31 13.37 1.26
CA GLU A 137 26.49 13.01 0.45
C GLU A 137 27.57 12.30 1.28
#